data_AF-A0A0L0CQT0-F1
#
_entry.id   AF-A0A0L0CQT0-F1
#
_cell.length_a   1.000
_cell.length_b   1.000
_cell.length_c   1.000
_cell.angle_alpha   90.00
_cell.angle_beta   90.00
_cell.angle_gamma   90.00
#
_symmetry.space_group_name_H-M   'P 1'
#
loop_
_entity.id
_entity.type
_entity.pdbx_description
1 polymer ?
#
loop_
_entity_poly.entity_id
_entity_poly.type
_entity_poly.pdbx_seq_one_letter_code
_entity_poly.pdbx_strand_id
1 'polypeptide(L)'
;MKLFKWKKRLSKREAELAIEQEKTKQLELEAKKAASQTQLMQMLVTEETKRQQPVKIKAPELHPLVLPEGEDAPIAMDSCGTYAYANQYASQDVGFYTGFLGYPTLAIMSQSSDYRSVPETTAKEMTREWGKVKSRDDGQNAADKSDIVSQINQALEDFGIRDIFRRHIENEMIFGRSQIYLDIKGHDDKRDLPLLINEAGVKEGELNGF
;
A
#
# COMPACT_ATOMS: atom_id res chain seq x y z
N MET A 1 12.88 54.12 -73.43
CA MET A 1 11.89 53.69 -72.42
C MET A 1 11.94 52.21 -71.99
N LYS A 2 12.41 51.25 -72.81
CA LYS A 2 12.37 49.80 -72.47
C LYS A 2 13.36 49.38 -71.36
N LEU A 3 14.60 49.91 -71.34
CA LEU A 3 15.61 49.57 -70.32
C LEU A 3 15.22 49.96 -68.88
N PHE A 4 14.58 51.12 -68.70
CA PHE A 4 14.18 51.62 -67.39
C PHE A 4 13.07 50.75 -66.74
N LYS A 5 12.11 50.28 -67.56
CA LYS A 5 11.08 49.34 -67.11
C LYS A 5 11.67 47.96 -66.74
N TRP A 6 12.74 47.53 -67.41
CA TRP A 6 13.43 46.28 -67.09
C TRP A 6 14.21 46.37 -65.77
N LYS A 7 14.99 47.44 -65.55
CA LYS A 7 15.69 47.68 -64.27
C LYS A 7 14.73 47.77 -63.08
N LYS A 8 13.59 48.44 -63.24
CA LYS A 8 12.55 48.53 -62.19
C LYS A 8 11.88 47.17 -61.88
N ARG A 9 11.76 46.29 -62.88
CA ARG A 9 11.27 44.91 -62.68
C ARG A 9 12.31 44.02 -62.00
N LEU A 10 13.59 44.21 -62.32
CA LEU A 10 14.69 43.48 -61.68
C LEU A 10 14.78 43.81 -60.18
N SER A 11 14.76 45.11 -59.84
CA SER A 11 14.79 45.59 -58.44
C SER A 11 13.57 45.15 -57.62
N LYS A 12 12.38 45.05 -58.24
CA LYS A 12 11.19 44.49 -57.57
C LYS A 12 11.35 43.00 -57.28
N ARG A 13 11.89 42.22 -58.23
CA ARG A 13 12.17 40.79 -58.03
C ARG A 13 13.23 40.55 -56.96
N GLU A 14 14.26 41.39 -56.91
CA GLU A 14 15.29 41.33 -55.86
C GLU A 14 14.70 41.63 -54.47
N ALA A 15 13.80 42.61 -54.37
CA ALA A 15 13.07 42.89 -53.13
C ALA A 15 12.11 41.76 -52.72
N GLU A 16 11.40 41.16 -53.69
CA GLU A 16 10.54 39.99 -53.46
C GLU A 16 11.35 38.78 -52.98
N LEU A 17 12.51 38.51 -53.60
CA LEU A 17 13.44 37.45 -53.19
C LEU A 17 14.01 37.71 -51.78
N ALA A 18 14.33 38.95 -51.44
CA ALA A 18 14.80 39.31 -50.10
C ALA A 18 13.72 39.07 -49.03
N ILE A 19 12.46 39.42 -49.32
CA ILE A 19 11.31 39.15 -48.44
C ILE A 19 11.07 37.64 -48.29
N GLU A 20 11.21 36.87 -49.37
CA GLU A 20 11.08 35.42 -49.34
C GLU A 20 12.20 34.77 -48.50
N GLN A 21 13.44 35.25 -48.64
CA GLN A 21 14.58 34.83 -47.81
C GLN A 21 14.44 35.20 -46.33
N GLU A 22 13.83 36.34 -46.00
CA GLU A 22 13.53 36.68 -44.61
C GLU A 22 12.43 35.79 -44.05
N LYS A 23 11.39 35.50 -44.83
CA LYS A 23 10.33 34.56 -44.44
C LYS A 23 10.86 33.15 -44.20
N THR A 24 11.73 32.64 -45.07
CA THR A 24 12.35 31.31 -44.86
C THR A 24 13.23 31.30 -43.61
N LYS A 25 14.02 32.35 -43.36
CA LYS A 25 14.80 32.49 -42.11
C LYS A 25 13.92 32.56 -40.87
N GLN A 26 12.76 33.24 -40.94
CA GLN A 26 11.80 33.29 -39.84
C GLN A 26 11.17 31.92 -39.57
N LEU A 27 10.76 31.20 -40.63
CA LEU A 27 10.22 29.84 -40.52
C LEU A 27 11.27 28.86 -39.97
N GLU A 28 12.54 28.98 -40.39
CA GLU A 28 13.63 28.18 -39.83
C GLU A 28 13.89 28.50 -38.35
N LEU A 29 13.82 29.77 -37.95
CA LEU A 29 13.96 30.18 -36.56
C LEU A 29 12.81 29.66 -35.70
N GLU A 30 11.58 29.70 -36.21
CA GLU A 30 10.40 29.15 -35.55
C GLU A 30 10.48 27.63 -35.43
N ALA A 31 10.91 26.93 -36.48
CA ALA A 31 11.16 25.49 -36.46
C ALA A 31 12.25 25.12 -35.43
N LYS A 32 13.33 25.91 -35.33
CA LYS A 32 14.38 25.72 -34.31
C LYS A 32 13.86 25.98 -32.90
N LYS A 33 13.01 27.00 -32.70
CA LYS A 33 12.36 27.26 -31.39
C LYS A 33 11.42 26.13 -31.01
N ALA A 34 10.59 25.65 -31.94
CA ALA A 34 9.70 24.52 -31.72
C ALA A 34 10.49 23.26 -31.37
N ALA A 35 11.54 22.92 -32.12
CA ALA A 35 12.41 21.79 -31.82
C ALA A 35 13.08 21.92 -30.44
N SER A 36 13.58 23.11 -30.10
CA SER A 36 14.18 23.38 -28.77
C SER A 36 13.14 23.24 -27.64
N GLN A 37 11.90 23.68 -27.86
CA GLN A 37 10.81 23.52 -26.89
C GLN A 37 10.42 22.05 -26.73
N THR A 38 10.33 21.29 -27.83
CA THR A 38 10.05 19.85 -27.78
C THR A 38 11.17 19.11 -27.04
N GLN A 39 12.43 19.46 -27.28
CA GLN A 39 13.56 18.87 -26.57
C GLN A 39 13.54 19.23 -25.08
N LEU A 40 13.22 20.47 -24.73
CA LEU A 40 13.07 20.88 -23.32
C LEU A 40 11.95 20.10 -22.63
N MET A 41 10.80 19.96 -23.30
CA MET A 41 9.67 19.19 -22.79
C MET A 41 10.05 17.71 -22.59
N GLN A 42 10.76 17.11 -23.54
CA GLN A 42 11.27 15.75 -23.40
C GLN A 42 12.25 15.60 -22.23
N MET A 43 13.15 16.57 -22.04
CA MET A 43 14.08 16.56 -20.90
C MET A 43 13.33 16.68 -19.57
N LEU A 44 12.33 17.57 -19.48
CA LEU A 44 11.50 17.73 -18.28
C LEU A 44 10.74 16.44 -17.95
N VAL A 45 10.09 15.82 -18.95
CA VAL A 45 9.40 14.53 -18.77
C VAL A 45 10.38 13.42 -18.37
N THR A 46 11.57 13.38 -18.97
CA THR A 46 12.60 12.39 -18.63
C THR A 46 13.13 12.58 -17.20
N GLU A 47 13.35 13.83 -16.78
CA GLU A 47 13.80 14.15 -15.42
C GLU A 47 12.71 13.86 -14.36
N GLU A 48 11.44 14.16 -14.65
CA GLU A 48 10.32 13.74 -13.80
C GLU A 48 10.26 12.22 -13.68
N THR A 49 10.37 11.50 -14.81
CA THR A 49 10.39 10.04 -14.83
C THR A 49 11.55 9.47 -14.01
N LYS A 50 12.74 10.08 -14.08
CA LYS A 50 13.90 9.67 -13.27
C LYS A 50 13.71 9.93 -11.78
N ARG A 51 13.14 11.08 -11.41
CA ARG A 51 12.83 11.42 -10.00
C ARG A 51 11.78 10.50 -9.41
N GLN A 52 10.84 10.06 -10.23
CA GLN A 52 9.76 9.15 -9.83
C GLN A 52 10.18 7.68 -9.83
N GLN A 53 11.39 7.32 -10.26
CA GLN A 53 11.79 5.91 -10.20
C GLN A 53 11.93 5.47 -8.74
N PRO A 54 11.09 4.53 -8.29
CA PRO A 54 11.10 4.06 -6.92
C PRO A 54 12.40 3.31 -6.65
N VAL A 55 13.04 3.61 -5.51
CA VAL A 55 14.21 2.87 -5.07
C VAL A 55 13.81 1.42 -4.84
N LYS A 56 14.38 0.50 -5.62
CA LYS A 56 14.08 -0.93 -5.49
C LYS A 56 14.56 -1.43 -4.12
N ILE A 57 13.62 -1.84 -3.28
CA ILE A 57 13.87 -2.42 -1.97
C ILE A 57 14.48 -3.81 -2.21
N LYS A 58 15.68 -4.05 -1.68
CA LYS A 58 16.39 -5.33 -1.79
C LYS A 58 16.57 -5.92 -0.39
N ALA A 59 16.76 -7.24 -0.35
CA ALA A 59 17.22 -7.89 0.87
C ALA A 59 18.55 -7.28 1.35
N PRO A 60 18.75 -7.15 2.67
CA PRO A 60 20.02 -6.71 3.21
C PRO A 60 21.13 -7.72 2.88
N GLU A 61 22.32 -7.22 2.59
CA GLU A 61 23.50 -8.06 2.40
C GLU A 61 23.91 -8.64 3.76
N LEU A 62 23.95 -9.97 3.83
CA LEU A 62 24.35 -10.68 5.04
C LEU A 62 25.88 -10.67 5.19
N HIS A 63 26.36 -10.62 6.42
CA HIS A 63 27.79 -10.69 6.69
C HIS A 63 28.35 -12.06 6.25
N PRO A 64 29.56 -12.14 5.65
CA PRO A 64 30.09 -13.38 5.05
C PRO A 64 30.23 -14.59 5.98
N LEU A 65 30.19 -14.39 7.30
CA LEU A 65 30.28 -15.47 8.30
C LEU A 65 28.92 -16.00 8.77
N VAL A 66 27.82 -15.40 8.32
CA VAL A 66 26.45 -15.78 8.73
C VAL A 66 25.96 -16.99 7.92
N LEU A 67 26.47 -17.17 6.69
CA LEU A 67 26.17 -18.32 5.84
C LEU A 67 27.42 -18.97 5.26
N PRO A 68 27.41 -20.30 5.10
CA PRO A 68 28.37 -20.98 4.24
C PRO A 68 28.32 -20.42 2.81
N GLU A 69 29.46 -20.36 2.13
CA GLU A 69 29.53 -19.90 0.73
C GLU A 69 28.62 -20.75 -0.17
N GLY A 70 27.71 -20.09 -0.89
CA GLY A 70 26.80 -20.72 -1.84
C GLY A 70 25.47 -21.21 -1.26
N GLU A 71 25.21 -20.99 0.03
CA GLU A 71 23.90 -21.24 0.63
C GLU A 71 23.05 -19.97 0.70
N ASP A 72 21.76 -20.11 0.41
CA ASP A 72 20.77 -19.05 0.59
C ASP A 72 20.23 -19.07 2.03
N ALA A 73 20.08 -17.89 2.62
CA ALA A 73 19.63 -17.74 3.99
C ALA A 73 18.13 -18.03 4.14
N PRO A 74 17.72 -18.96 5.02
CA PRO A 74 16.32 -19.08 5.40
C PRO A 74 15.97 -17.89 6.30
N ILE A 75 15.55 -16.79 5.68
CA ILE A 75 15.02 -15.64 6.41
C ILE A 75 13.54 -15.92 6.66
N ALA A 76 13.07 -15.70 7.90
CA ALA A 76 11.63 -15.82 8.18
C ALA A 76 10.81 -14.97 7.18
N MET A 77 9.83 -15.61 6.52
CA MET A 77 8.99 -15.03 5.44
C MET A 77 9.65 -14.83 4.06
N ASP A 78 10.83 -15.38 3.80
CA ASP A 78 11.49 -15.42 2.48
C ASP A 78 10.57 -15.97 1.35
N SER A 79 9.81 -17.02 1.63
CA SER A 79 8.82 -17.66 0.75
C SER A 79 7.60 -16.79 0.46
N CYS A 80 7.35 -15.73 1.25
CA CYS A 80 6.25 -14.81 1.08
C CYS A 80 6.58 -13.62 0.15
N GLY A 81 7.78 -13.62 -0.45
CA GLY A 81 8.15 -12.61 -1.45
C GLY A 81 8.15 -11.18 -0.91
N THR A 82 8.44 -10.98 0.38
CA THR A 82 8.32 -9.70 1.10
C THR A 82 8.92 -8.50 0.35
N TYR A 83 10.10 -8.67 -0.26
CA TYR A 83 10.74 -7.62 -1.06
C TYR A 83 10.10 -7.43 -2.44
N ALA A 84 9.61 -8.51 -3.06
CA ALA A 84 8.87 -8.42 -4.33
C ALA A 84 7.53 -7.70 -4.11
N TYR A 85 6.82 -8.04 -3.04
CA TYR A 85 5.60 -7.37 -2.59
C TYR A 85 5.88 -5.90 -2.24
N ALA A 86 6.89 -5.61 -1.43
CA ALA A 86 7.26 -4.24 -1.08
C ALA A 86 7.61 -3.41 -2.32
N ASN A 87 8.32 -3.98 -3.30
CA ASN A 87 8.59 -3.31 -4.58
C ASN A 87 7.31 -3.08 -5.39
N GLN A 88 6.37 -4.04 -5.40
CA GLN A 88 5.09 -3.87 -6.09
C GLN A 88 4.32 -2.66 -5.56
N TYR A 89 4.31 -2.40 -4.25
CA TYR A 89 3.61 -1.23 -3.69
C TYR A 89 4.46 0.04 -3.70
N ALA A 90 5.78 -0.07 -3.62
CA ALA A 90 6.68 1.07 -3.73
C ALA A 90 6.74 1.64 -5.16
N SER A 91 6.40 0.85 -6.18
CA SER A 91 6.56 1.21 -7.60
C SER A 91 5.31 1.52 -8.39
N GLN A 92 4.13 1.52 -7.77
CA GLN A 92 2.85 1.72 -8.46
C GLN A 92 2.44 3.18 -8.34
N ASP A 93 2.88 3.99 -9.30
CA ASP A 93 2.30 5.31 -9.58
C ASP A 93 0.98 5.11 -10.37
N VAL A 94 -0.02 4.52 -9.71
CA VAL A 94 -1.35 4.31 -10.29
C VAL A 94 -2.28 5.27 -9.56
N GLY A 95 -2.72 6.30 -10.28
CA GLY A 95 -3.30 7.56 -9.80
C GLY A 95 -4.62 7.52 -9.02
N PHE A 96 -4.90 6.46 -8.27
CA PHE A 96 -5.97 6.44 -7.27
C PHE A 96 -5.44 6.41 -5.83
N TYR A 97 -4.42 5.60 -5.51
CA TYR A 97 -3.71 5.64 -4.22
C TYR A 97 -2.26 5.16 -4.38
N THR A 98 -1.32 6.11 -4.49
CA THR A 98 0.11 5.87 -4.77
C THR A 98 0.90 5.50 -3.50
N GLY A 99 0.46 4.42 -2.82
CA GLY A 99 1.09 3.91 -1.59
C GLY A 99 0.25 4.12 -0.32
N PHE A 100 0.82 3.77 0.83
CA PHE A 100 0.15 3.92 2.12
C PHE A 100 -0.06 5.41 2.43
N LEU A 101 -1.33 5.83 2.48
CA LEU A 101 -1.74 7.22 2.64
C LEU A 101 -1.38 7.84 4.01
N GLY A 102 -0.99 6.99 4.96
CA GLY A 102 -0.67 7.37 6.33
C GLY A 102 -1.90 7.35 7.23
N TYR A 103 -1.72 6.89 8.47
CA TYR A 103 -2.78 6.83 9.48
C TYR A 103 -3.51 8.17 9.70
N PRO A 104 -2.85 9.35 9.72
CA PRO A 104 -3.56 10.62 9.89
C PRO A 104 -4.56 10.91 8.76
N THR A 105 -4.19 10.64 7.50
CA THR A 105 -5.08 10.83 6.36
C THR A 105 -6.24 9.84 6.38
N LEU A 106 -5.97 8.57 6.69
CA LEU A 106 -6.99 7.54 6.86
C LEU A 106 -7.98 7.90 7.98
N ALA A 107 -7.52 8.51 9.07
CA ALA A 107 -8.37 8.97 10.16
C ALA A 107 -9.26 10.18 9.77
N ILE A 108 -8.81 11.03 8.84
CA ILE A 108 -9.66 12.09 8.27
C ILE A 108 -10.69 11.46 7.33
N MET A 109 -10.28 10.53 6.47
CA MET A 109 -11.18 9.83 5.55
C MET A 109 -12.24 9.01 6.29
N SER A 110 -11.87 8.38 7.42
CA SER A 110 -12.79 7.65 8.29
C SER A 110 -13.84 8.52 8.96
N GLN A 111 -13.81 9.85 8.82
CA GLN A 111 -14.92 10.72 9.23
C GLN A 111 -16.01 10.82 8.16
N SER A 112 -15.68 10.53 6.89
CA SER A 112 -16.65 10.47 5.81
C SER A 112 -17.51 9.21 5.90
N SER A 113 -18.83 9.38 5.84
CA SER A 113 -19.78 8.27 5.80
C SER A 113 -19.57 7.38 4.58
N ASP A 114 -19.22 7.96 3.43
CA ASP A 114 -19.05 7.21 2.19
C ASP A 114 -17.87 6.25 2.31
N TYR A 115 -16.78 6.70 2.94
CA TYR A 115 -15.60 5.88 3.18
C TYR A 115 -15.87 4.79 4.24
N ARG A 116 -16.58 5.11 5.33
CA ARG A 116 -16.93 4.12 6.36
C ARG A 116 -18.02 3.13 5.96
N SER A 117 -18.87 3.48 5.00
CA SER A 117 -20.02 2.65 4.61
C SER A 117 -19.63 1.23 4.22
N VAL A 118 -18.51 1.08 3.50
CA VAL A 118 -17.96 -0.22 3.07
C VAL A 118 -17.49 -1.05 4.27
N PRO A 119 -16.50 -0.60 5.08
CA PRO A 119 -16.02 -1.39 6.22
C PRO A 119 -17.12 -1.69 7.25
N GLU A 120 -18.00 -0.72 7.57
CA GLU A 120 -19.11 -0.94 8.52
C GLU A 120 -20.10 -1.99 8.00
N THR A 121 -20.47 -1.94 6.72
CA THR A 121 -21.39 -2.93 6.13
C THR A 121 -20.74 -4.30 6.07
N THR A 122 -19.47 -4.38 5.63
CA THR A 122 -18.74 -5.65 5.57
C THR A 122 -18.59 -6.27 6.95
N ALA A 123 -18.16 -5.51 7.96
CA ALA A 123 -18.04 -6.03 9.31
C ALA A 123 -19.38 -6.47 9.90
N LYS A 124 -20.45 -5.71 9.66
CA LYS A 124 -21.80 -6.08 10.08
C LYS A 124 -22.26 -7.37 9.45
N GLU A 125 -22.05 -7.57 8.14
CA GLU A 125 -22.45 -8.80 7.45
C GLU A 125 -21.58 -10.00 7.86
N MET A 126 -20.26 -9.82 7.98
CA MET A 126 -19.34 -10.87 8.45
C MET A 126 -19.64 -11.33 9.87
N THR A 127 -20.15 -10.44 10.70
CA THR A 127 -20.55 -10.73 12.08
C THR A 127 -22.06 -10.80 12.25
N ARG A 128 -22.86 -10.90 11.18
CA ARG A 128 -24.34 -10.95 11.26
C ARG A 128 -24.84 -12.26 11.86
N GLU A 129 -24.18 -13.34 11.50
CA GLU A 129 -24.32 -14.65 12.13
C GLU A 129 -23.06 -14.92 12.93
N TRP A 130 -23.20 -15.56 14.09
CA TRP A 130 -22.06 -15.92 14.92
C TRP A 130 -21.97 -17.43 15.09
N GLY A 131 -20.76 -17.95 14.97
CA GLY A 131 -20.49 -19.37 15.14
C GLY A 131 -20.59 -19.82 16.59
N LYS A 132 -20.74 -21.13 16.79
CA LYS A 132 -20.59 -21.77 18.09
C LYS A 132 -19.39 -22.71 18.05
N VAL A 133 -18.63 -22.72 19.14
CA VAL A 133 -17.56 -23.71 19.34
C VAL A 133 -18.20 -25.08 19.49
N LYS A 134 -17.60 -26.09 18.85
CA LYS A 134 -18.04 -27.49 18.91
C LYS A 134 -16.85 -28.38 19.25
N SER A 135 -17.10 -29.48 19.95
CA SER A 135 -16.11 -30.55 20.08
C SER A 135 -15.89 -31.22 18.72
N ARG A 136 -14.64 -31.52 18.38
CA ARG A 136 -14.28 -32.29 17.17
C ARG A 136 -14.47 -33.80 17.37
N ASP A 137 -14.51 -34.25 18.63
CA ASP A 137 -14.57 -35.67 18.98
C ASP A 137 -16.03 -36.08 19.18
N ASP A 138 -16.59 -36.77 18.18
CA ASP A 138 -17.97 -37.27 18.11
C ASP A 138 -18.05 -38.81 18.07
N GLY A 139 -16.92 -39.48 18.30
CA GLY A 139 -16.82 -40.95 18.27
C GLY A 139 -17.45 -41.64 19.50
N GLN A 140 -17.71 -42.94 19.38
CA GLN A 140 -18.37 -43.76 20.42
C GLN A 140 -17.61 -43.85 21.76
N ASN A 141 -16.32 -43.48 21.78
CA ASN A 141 -15.49 -43.41 22.98
C ASN A 141 -15.06 -41.97 23.31
N ALA A 142 -15.67 -40.96 22.69
CA ALA A 142 -15.38 -39.57 22.96
C ALA A 142 -15.83 -39.24 24.39
N ALA A 143 -14.92 -38.70 25.19
CA ALA A 143 -15.29 -38.13 26.48
C ALA A 143 -16.27 -36.98 26.26
N ASP A 144 -17.34 -36.93 27.06
CA ASP A 144 -18.28 -35.82 26.97
C ASP A 144 -17.57 -34.51 27.35
N LYS A 145 -17.57 -33.56 26.41
CA LYS A 145 -17.00 -32.22 26.55
C LYS A 145 -18.08 -31.15 26.46
N SER A 146 -19.36 -31.53 26.56
CA SER A 146 -20.50 -30.62 26.48
C SER A 146 -20.37 -29.46 27.47
N ASP A 147 -19.96 -29.74 28.71
CA ASP A 147 -19.73 -28.73 29.75
C ASP A 147 -18.64 -27.73 29.34
N ILE A 148 -17.49 -28.21 28.85
CA ILE A 148 -16.38 -27.35 28.41
C ILE A 148 -16.81 -26.49 27.22
N VAL A 149 -17.50 -27.08 26.24
CA VAL A 149 -18.02 -26.38 25.07
C VAL A 149 -19.04 -25.32 25.48
N SER A 150 -19.90 -25.63 26.44
CA SER A 150 -20.86 -24.68 27.01
C SER A 150 -20.16 -23.50 27.67
N GLN A 151 -19.17 -23.77 28.53
CA GLN A 151 -18.38 -22.74 29.21
C GLN A 151 -17.63 -21.83 28.22
N ILE A 152 -17.05 -22.39 27.16
CA ILE A 152 -16.36 -21.59 26.14
C ILE A 152 -17.35 -20.69 25.39
N ASN A 153 -18.49 -21.23 24.94
CA ASN A 153 -19.49 -20.41 24.24
C ASN A 153 -20.04 -19.29 25.15
N GLN A 154 -20.29 -19.59 26.43
CA GLN A 154 -20.70 -18.59 27.41
C GLN A 154 -19.62 -17.52 27.58
N ALA A 155 -18.35 -17.90 27.73
CA ALA A 155 -17.26 -16.93 27.83
C ALA A 155 -17.13 -16.04 26.59
N LEU A 156 -17.33 -16.57 25.37
CA LEU A 156 -17.32 -15.76 24.15
C LEU A 156 -18.45 -14.70 24.15
N GLU A 157 -19.60 -15.02 24.73
CA GLU A 157 -20.71 -14.09 24.91
C GLU A 157 -20.41 -13.07 26.02
N ASP A 158 -19.92 -13.52 27.17
CA ASP A 158 -19.60 -12.67 28.32
C ASP A 158 -18.52 -11.63 27.99
N PHE A 159 -17.49 -12.03 27.24
CA PHE A 159 -16.44 -11.13 26.74
C PHE A 159 -16.85 -10.32 25.50
N GLY A 160 -18.06 -10.51 24.97
CA GLY A 160 -18.55 -9.75 23.82
C GLY A 160 -17.71 -9.94 22.55
N ILE A 161 -17.11 -11.12 22.37
CA ILE A 161 -16.08 -11.38 21.34
C ILE A 161 -16.59 -11.06 19.94
N ARG A 162 -17.87 -11.32 19.66
CA ARG A 162 -18.48 -10.98 18.37
C ARG A 162 -18.36 -9.49 18.03
N ASP A 163 -18.62 -8.61 19.00
CA ASP A 163 -18.51 -7.16 18.77
C ASP A 163 -17.04 -6.72 18.65
N ILE A 164 -16.15 -7.34 19.41
CA ILE A 164 -14.69 -7.12 19.29
C ILE A 164 -14.22 -7.47 17.88
N PHE A 165 -14.64 -8.61 17.33
CA PHE A 165 -14.32 -8.99 15.95
C PHE A 165 -14.92 -8.03 14.92
N ARG A 166 -16.16 -7.57 15.12
CA ARG A 166 -16.77 -6.56 14.24
C ARG A 166 -15.91 -5.29 14.18
N ARG A 167 -15.56 -4.74 15.35
CA ARG A 167 -14.68 -3.55 15.45
C ARG A 167 -13.28 -3.80 14.90
N HIS A 168 -12.75 -5.01 15.09
CA HIS A 168 -11.45 -5.40 14.54
C HIS A 168 -11.46 -5.35 13.01
N ILE A 169 -12.49 -5.91 12.36
CA ILE A 169 -12.67 -5.89 10.91
C ILE A 169 -12.84 -4.45 10.41
N GLU A 170 -13.67 -3.64 11.07
CA GLU A 170 -13.83 -2.22 10.72
C GLU A 170 -12.48 -1.48 10.73
N ASN A 171 -11.72 -1.63 11.81
CA ASN A 171 -10.40 -0.99 11.95
C ASN A 171 -9.39 -1.52 10.92
N GLU A 172 -9.38 -2.82 10.67
CA GLU A 172 -8.47 -3.44 9.69
C GLU A 172 -8.74 -2.90 8.28
N MET A 173 -10.01 -2.82 7.89
CA MET A 173 -10.38 -2.32 6.56
C MET A 173 -10.17 -0.81 6.41
N ILE A 174 -10.25 -0.04 7.50
CA ILE A 174 -9.99 1.41 7.49
C ILE A 174 -8.48 1.71 7.49
N PHE A 175 -7.71 0.98 8.29
CA PHE A 175 -6.31 1.32 8.60
C PHE A 175 -5.28 0.32 8.03
N GLY A 176 -5.73 -0.73 7.37
CA GLY A 176 -4.92 -1.80 6.78
C GLY A 176 -4.33 -2.78 7.79
N ARG A 177 -4.55 -2.58 9.09
CA ARG A 177 -4.15 -3.51 10.16
C ARG A 177 -4.94 -3.27 11.42
N SER A 178 -5.30 -4.35 12.09
CA SER A 178 -5.88 -4.33 13.43
C SER A 178 -5.34 -5.53 14.21
N GLN A 179 -5.34 -5.45 15.53
CA GLN A 179 -4.91 -6.52 16.44
C GLN A 179 -5.85 -6.53 17.65
N ILE A 180 -6.10 -7.71 18.20
CA ILE A 180 -6.88 -7.89 19.42
C ILE A 180 -5.88 -8.18 20.55
N TYR A 181 -5.97 -7.44 21.66
CA TYR A 181 -4.99 -7.51 22.74
C TYR A 181 -5.55 -8.34 23.89
N LEU A 182 -4.82 -9.35 24.34
CA LEU A 182 -5.22 -10.13 25.51
C LEU A 182 -4.90 -9.34 26.78
N ASP A 183 -5.94 -8.83 27.45
CA ASP A 183 -5.78 -8.16 28.75
C ASP A 183 -5.74 -9.20 29.86
N ILE A 184 -4.53 -9.48 30.33
CA ILE A 184 -4.26 -10.41 31.42
C ILE A 184 -3.69 -9.62 32.60
N LYS A 185 -4.32 -9.78 33.76
CA LYS A 185 -3.97 -9.10 34.99
C LYS A 185 -2.49 -9.30 35.35
N GLY A 186 -1.74 -8.20 35.47
CA GLY A 186 -0.34 -8.24 35.91
C GLY A 186 0.65 -8.74 34.85
N HIS A 187 0.27 -8.70 33.57
CA HIS A 187 1.07 -9.18 32.44
C HIS A 187 1.64 -8.05 31.55
N ASP A 188 1.48 -6.78 31.94
CA ASP A 188 1.91 -5.64 31.12
C ASP A 188 3.42 -5.59 30.86
N ASP A 189 4.22 -6.05 31.80
CA ASP A 189 5.70 -6.07 31.78
C ASP A 189 6.29 -7.46 31.42
N LYS A 190 5.44 -8.44 31.09
CA LYS A 190 5.82 -9.86 30.90
C LYS A 190 5.47 -10.41 29.52
N ARG A 191 5.20 -9.53 28.55
CA ARG A 191 4.71 -9.89 27.21
C ARG A 191 5.71 -10.70 26.38
N ASP A 192 6.97 -10.71 26.80
CA ASP A 192 8.08 -11.45 26.19
C ASP A 192 8.09 -12.91 26.62
N LEU A 193 7.37 -13.25 27.71
CA LEU A 193 7.32 -14.59 28.28
C LEU A 193 6.20 -15.40 27.64
N PRO A 194 6.38 -16.73 27.49
CA PRO A 194 5.32 -17.60 27.03
C PRO A 194 4.14 -17.61 28.02
N LEU A 195 2.92 -17.60 27.49
CA LEU A 195 1.69 -17.73 28.28
C LEU A 195 1.53 -19.17 28.78
N LEU A 196 2.07 -19.45 29.96
CA LEU A 196 1.92 -20.74 30.63
C LEU A 196 0.77 -20.68 31.63
N ILE A 197 -0.22 -21.57 31.48
CA ILE A 197 -1.36 -21.68 32.40
C ILE A 197 -0.92 -22.54 33.59
N ASN A 198 -0.35 -21.92 34.62
CA ASN A 198 0.09 -22.57 35.87
C ASN A 198 0.28 -21.53 36.99
N GLU A 199 0.65 -21.98 38.19
CA GLU A 199 0.84 -21.07 39.35
C GLU A 199 1.95 -20.03 39.17
N ALA A 200 2.96 -20.32 38.34
CA ALA A 200 4.09 -19.44 38.06
C ALA A 200 3.84 -18.47 36.90
N GLY A 201 2.85 -18.76 36.05
CA GLY A 201 2.46 -17.98 34.88
C GLY A 201 1.08 -17.34 35.06
N VAL A 202 0.19 -17.55 34.10
CA VAL A 202 -1.19 -17.03 34.11
C VAL A 202 -2.07 -17.96 34.93
N LYS A 203 -2.71 -17.42 35.97
CA LYS A 203 -3.61 -18.17 36.85
C LYS A 203 -5.03 -18.11 36.33
N GLU A 204 -5.85 -19.06 36.80
CA GLU A 204 -7.27 -19.07 36.51
C GLU A 204 -7.94 -17.78 37.01
N GLY A 205 -8.79 -17.19 36.16
CA GLY A 205 -9.49 -15.94 36.46
C GLY A 205 -8.68 -14.64 36.26
N GLU A 206 -7.47 -14.71 35.70
CA GLU A 206 -6.65 -13.50 35.45
C GLU A 206 -6.91 -12.83 34.09
N LEU A 207 -7.73 -13.42 33.22
CA LEU A 207 -8.14 -12.80 31.95
C LEU A 207 -9.21 -11.73 32.22
N ASN A 208 -8.88 -10.46 31.99
CA ASN A 208 -9.81 -9.34 32.11
C ASN A 208 -10.63 -9.15 30.83
N GLY A 209 -10.06 -9.41 29.65
CA GLY A 209 -10.72 -9.18 28.37
C GLY A 209 -9.79 -9.17 27.15
N PHE A 210 -10.28 -8.52 26.08
CA PHE A 210 -9.70 -8.52 24.72
C PHE A 210 -9.76 -7.13 24.06
#